data_AF-A0A6M0BL40-F1
#
_entry.id   AF-A0A6M0BL40-F1
#
_cell.length_a   1.000
_cell.length_b   1.000
_cell.length_c   1.000
_cell.angle_alpha   90.00
_cell.angle_beta   90.00
_cell.angle_gamma   90.00
#
_symmetry.space_group_name_H-M   'P 1'
#
loop_
_entity.id
_entity.type
_entity.pdbx_description
1 polymer ?
#
loop_
_entity_poly.entity_id
_entity_poly.type
_entity_poly.pdbx_seq_one_letter_code
_entity_poly.pdbx_strand_id
1 'polypeptide(L)' 'MNFYIANNAVIVPVAGDSSQDDAPLAILREVFPGRKVVGVNSLMLAEGGGGVHCITQQVPVAK' A
#
# COMPACT_ATOMS: atom_id res chain seq x y z
N MET A 1 4.89 6.58 1.19
CA MET A 1 5.75 5.40 1.51
C MET A 1 5.29 4.79 2.84
N ASN A 2 4.23 3.98 2.83
CA ASN A 2 3.70 3.25 4.01
C ASN A 2 2.76 2.12 3.53
N PHE A 3 3.23 1.29 2.59
CA PHE A 3 2.44 0.24 1.95
C PHE A 3 2.77 -1.14 2.52
N TYR A 4 1.84 -2.08 2.39
CA TYR A 4 2.00 -3.47 2.83
C TYR A 4 2.14 -4.41 1.63
N ILE A 5 3.13 -5.31 1.67
CA ILE A 5 3.38 -6.31 0.63
C ILE A 5 2.77 -7.65 1.09
N ALA A 6 1.59 -7.99 0.56
CA ALA A 6 0.93 -9.27 0.74
C ALA A 6 1.34 -10.25 -0.37
N ASN A 7 1.13 -11.56 -0.20
CA ASN A 7 1.61 -12.61 -1.14
C ASN A 7 1.47 -12.26 -2.63
N ASN A 8 0.30 -11.79 -3.07
CA ASN A 8 0.04 -11.45 -4.48
C ASN A 8 -0.40 -9.98 -4.68
N ALA A 9 -0.21 -9.12 -3.68
CA ALA A 9 -0.68 -7.74 -3.74
C ALA A 9 0.22 -6.77 -2.99
N VAL A 10 0.13 -5.49 -3.36
CA VAL A 10 0.73 -4.38 -2.61
C VAL A 10 -0.39 -3.42 -2.24
N ILE A 11 -0.64 -3.25 -0.95
CA ILE A 11 -1.70 -2.40 -0.41
C ILE A 11 -1.11 -1.02 -0.14
N VAL A 12 -1.53 -0.04 -0.91
CA VAL A 12 -0.95 1.30 -0.95
C VAL A 12 -1.90 2.30 -0.31
N PRO A 13 -1.46 3.09 0.69
CA PRO A 13 -2.25 4.19 1.21
C PRO A 13 -2.47 5.25 0.13
N VAL A 14 -3.71 5.69 -0.06
CA VAL A 14 -4.07 6.81 -0.95
C VAL A 14 -4.84 7.88 -0.18
N ALA A 15 -4.76 9.12 -0.66
CA ALA A 15 -5.45 10.26 -0.06
C ALA A 15 -6.86 10.48 -0.66
N GLY A 16 -7.16 9.87 -1.81
CA GLY A 16 -8.37 10.15 -2.58
C GLY A 16 -8.21 11.35 -3.51
N ASP A 17 -6.98 11.74 -3.82
CA ASP A 17 -6.61 12.80 -4.74
C ASP A 17 -5.74 12.21 -5.86
N SER A 18 -6.31 12.07 -7.05
CA SER A 18 -5.62 11.48 -8.21
C SER A 18 -4.34 12.21 -8.58
N SER A 19 -4.24 13.52 -8.30
CA SER A 19 -3.02 14.30 -8.58
C SER A 19 -1.82 13.84 -7.76
N GLN A 20 -2.07 13.23 -6.59
CA GLN A 20 -1.05 12.71 -5.69
C GLN A 20 -0.96 11.18 -5.74
N ASP A 21 -2.08 10.50 -5.99
CA ASP A 21 -2.19 9.05 -5.87
C ASP A 21 -1.70 8.31 -7.14
N ASP A 22 -1.89 8.88 -8.34
CA ASP A 22 -1.69 8.15 -9.59
C ASP A 22 -0.22 7.84 -9.87
N ALA A 23 0.68 8.81 -9.68
CA ALA A 23 2.11 8.62 -9.98
C ALA A 23 2.77 7.58 -9.06
N PRO A 24 2.58 7.60 -7.73
CA PRO A 24 3.07 6.53 -6.85
C PRO A 24 2.48 5.16 -7.18
N LEU A 25 1.19 5.08 -7.50
CA LEU A 25 0.56 3.81 -7.89
C LEU A 25 1.14 3.27 -9.19
N ALA A 26 1.43 4.12 -10.18
CA ALA A 26 2.08 3.70 -11.44
C ALA A 26 3.49 3.14 -11.17
N ILE A 27 4.31 3.87 -10.42
CA ILE A 27 5.67 3.42 -10.04
C ILE A 27 5.61 2.06 -9.33
N LEU A 28 4.69 1.88 -8.38
CA LEU A 28 4.60 0.62 -7.64
C LEU A 28 4.15 -0.56 -8.52
N ARG A 29 3.38 -0.31 -9.60
CA ARG A 29 3.04 -1.36 -10.57
C ARG A 29 4.26 -1.81 -11.36
N GLU A 30 5.15 -0.88 -11.72
CA GLU A 30 6.41 -1.19 -12.39
C GLU A 30 7.38 -1.94 -11.49
N VAL A 31 7.47 -1.55 -10.21
CA VAL A 31 8.35 -2.19 -9.22
C VAL A 31 7.86 -3.60 -8.85
N PHE A 32 6.55 -3.83 -8.83
CA PHE A 32 5.94 -5.11 -8.44
C PHE A 32 5.11 -5.74 -9.57
N PRO A 33 5.70 -6.09 -10.73
CA PRO A 33 4.97 -6.49 -11.93
C PRO A 33 4.15 -7.79 -11.75
N GLY A 34 4.51 -8.63 -10.79
CA GLY A 34 3.79 -9.86 -10.44
C GLY A 34 2.73 -9.72 -9.34
N ARG A 35 2.51 -8.51 -8.80
CA ARG A 35 1.57 -8.27 -7.70
C ARG A 35 0.53 -7.23 -8.09
N LYS A 36 -0.70 -7.42 -7.60
CA LYS A 36 -1.77 -6.42 -7.77
C LYS A 36 -1.52 -5.23 -6.83
N VAL A 37 -1.30 -4.05 -7.39
CA VAL A 37 -1.23 -2.80 -6.62
C VAL A 37 -2.65 -2.30 -6.34
N VAL A 38 -3.00 -2.16 -5.06
CA VAL A 38 -4.34 -1.78 -4.59
C VAL A 38 -4.24 -0.53 -3.73
N GLY A 39 -4.78 0.59 -4.22
CA GLY A 39 -4.94 1.81 -3.43
C GLY A 39 -6.09 1.67 -2.42
N VAL A 40 -5.86 2.03 -1.17
CA VAL A 40 -6.87 2.05 -0.10
C VAL A 40 -6.85 3.42 0.57
N ASN A 41 -8.01 4.09 0.66
CA ASN A 41 -8.09 5.35 1.38
C ASN A 41 -7.69 5.13 2.84
N SER A 42 -6.65 5.82 3.26
CA SER A 42 -6.06 5.65 4.58
C SER A 42 -5.83 6.98 5.28
N LEU A 43 -6.57 8.04 4.91
CA LEU A 43 -6.39 9.37 5.48
C LEU A 43 -6.55 9.35 7.01
N MET A 44 -7.54 8.62 7.51
CA MET A 44 -7.76 8.41 8.95
C MET A 44 -6.56 7.76 9.65
N LEU A 45 -5.83 6.86 8.99
CA LEU A 45 -4.61 6.26 9.57
C LEU A 45 -3.48 7.28 9.65
N ALA A 46 -3.34 8.12 8.61
CA ALA A 46 -2.34 9.18 8.57
C ALA A 46 -2.60 10.25 9.64
N GLU A 47 -3.86 10.66 9.83
CA GLU A 47 -4.26 11.57 10.91
C GLU A 47 -3.99 10.98 12.30
N GLY A 48 -4.11 9.65 12.45
CA GLY A 48 -3.72 8.91 13.65
C GLY A 48 -2.20 8.70 13.82
N GLY A 49 -1.37 9.22 12.92
CA GLY A 49 0.09 9.11 12.97
C GLY A 49 0.69 7.84 12.36
N GLY A 50 -0.08 7.08 11.57
CA GLY A 50 0.34 5.82 10.98
C GLY A 50 -0.08 5.64 9.52
N GLY A 51 -0.08 4.40 9.06
CA GLY A 51 -0.57 4.02 7.74
C GLY A 51 -0.72 2.51 7.63
N VAL A 52 -0.96 2.02 6.41
CA VAL A 52 -1.23 0.60 6.15
C VAL A 52 -0.13 -0.31 6.71
N HIS A 53 1.15 0.02 6.49
CA HIS A 53 2.26 -0.77 7.01
C HIS A 53 2.28 -0.83 8.54
N CYS A 54 2.04 0.30 9.20
CA CYS A 54 2.12 0.44 10.66
C CYS A 54 1.11 -0.43 11.40
N ILE A 55 -0.03 -0.76 10.78
CA ILE A 55 -1.12 -1.53 11.40
C ILE A 55 -1.13 -3.01 10.98
N THR A 56 -0.15 -3.44 10.19
CA THR A 56 -0.04 -4.81 9.69
C THR A 56 1.19 -5.50 10.26
N GLN A 57 1.09 -6.82 10.44
CA GLN A 57 2.24 -7.67 10.74
C GLN A 57 2.14 -8.95 9.91
N GLN A 58 3.12 -9.19 9.03
CA GLN A 58 3.15 -10.43 8.25
C GLN A 58 3.60 -11.61 9.11
N VAL A 59 2.98 -12.76 8.87
CA VAL A 59 3.44 -14.05 9.38
C VAL A 59 3.83 -14.90 8.16
N PRO A 60 5.11 -15.28 8.02
CA PRO A 60 5.53 -16.19 6.96
C PRO A 60 4.80 -17.53 7.07
N VAL A 61 4.48 -18.13 5.93
CA VAL A 61 3.96 -19.51 5.91
C VAL A 61 5.02 -20.48 6.43
N ALA A 62 4.60 -21.49 7.18
CA ALA A 62 5.47 -22.59 7.56
C ALA A 62 5.93 -23.33 6.30
N LYS A 63 7.16 -23.85 6.33
CA LYS A 63 7.69 -24.70 5.26
C LYS A 63 6.99 -26.05 5.24
#